data_AF-A0A843RXD4-F1
#
_entry.id   AF-A0A843RXD4-F1
#
_cell.length_a   1.000
_cell.length_b   1.000
_cell.length_c   1.000
_cell.angle_alpha   90.00
_cell.angle_beta   90.00
_cell.angle_gamma   90.00
#
_symmetry.space_group_name_H-M   'P 1'
#
loop_
_entity.id
_entity.type
_entity.pdbx_description
1 polymer ?
#
loop_
_entity_poly.entity_id
_entity_poly.type
_entity_poly.pdbx_seq_one_letter_code
_entity_poly.pdbx_strand_id
1 'polypeptide(L)'
;MVKVPSAARAVRRAGLQCRWACLAEAAKADAICDVRHFHHRSFGSKTMACVTVRENPGGGPEYESYNADFRVGRAAANRKDDVMLVQALLRMVYIQGFDPKGEYAPLPDEPDIMVDGIVGPITQRYIMHFKDQARRAGVPLYPDQCMDPIRHSNPQSVSTIRNQRYALGVLLEVAERARPDLFSTLPEHKDTPEMLRRALRQRRGEAQQYGG
;
A
#
# COMPACT_ATOMS: atom_id res chain seq x y z
N MET A 1 -34.93 10.92 58.41
CA MET A 1 -35.74 9.72 58.11
C MET A 1 -34.81 8.63 57.59
N VAL A 2 -34.85 7.47 58.27
CA VAL A 2 -34.45 6.12 57.83
C VAL A 2 -32.95 5.73 57.69
N LYS A 3 -32.46 5.09 58.77
CA LYS A 3 -31.65 3.85 58.90
C LYS A 3 -30.32 3.62 58.14
N VAL A 4 -29.24 3.61 58.92
CA VAL A 4 -28.07 2.67 58.92
C VAL A 4 -28.58 1.21 59.19
N PRO A 5 -27.90 0.05 58.95
CA PRO A 5 -26.43 -0.16 58.82
C PRO A 5 -25.88 -1.38 58.00
N SER A 6 -24.55 -1.51 57.97
CA SER A 6 -23.68 -2.71 58.23
C SER A 6 -23.71 -4.00 57.38
N ALA A 7 -22.53 -4.29 56.78
CA ALA A 7 -21.71 -5.52 56.75
C ALA A 7 -22.33 -6.95 56.66
N ALA A 8 -21.78 -7.76 55.72
CA ALA A 8 -21.40 -9.18 55.87
C ALA A 8 -20.79 -9.71 54.55
N ARG A 9 -19.49 -10.02 54.46
CA ARG A 9 -18.87 -11.36 54.62
C ARG A 9 -19.51 -12.52 53.82
N ALA A 10 -18.81 -12.87 52.74
CA ALA A 10 -18.09 -14.15 52.55
C ALA A 10 -18.83 -15.46 52.18
N VAL A 11 -18.09 -16.20 51.33
CA VAL A 11 -18.03 -17.67 51.15
C VAL A 11 -18.93 -18.30 50.07
N ARG A 12 -18.29 -18.83 49.01
CA ARG A 12 -18.26 -20.25 48.52
C ARG A 12 -17.67 -20.26 47.10
N ARG A 13 -16.41 -20.67 46.91
CA ARG A 13 -15.88 -22.04 46.70
C ARG A 13 -16.29 -22.71 45.38
N ALA A 14 -15.23 -23.05 44.63
CA ALA A 14 -15.00 -24.28 43.88
C ALA A 14 -15.63 -24.42 42.47
N GLY A 15 -14.75 -24.66 41.50
CA GLY A 15 -15.11 -25.28 40.24
C GLY A 15 -14.07 -25.03 39.13
N LEU A 16 -13.30 -26.07 38.80
CA LEU A 16 -12.59 -26.28 37.52
C LEU A 16 -11.13 -25.80 37.41
N GLN A 17 -10.29 -26.38 38.26
CA GLN A 17 -9.09 -27.05 37.74
C GLN A 17 -9.54 -28.31 36.98
N CYS A 18 -9.11 -28.46 35.72
CA CYS A 18 -8.70 -29.73 35.10
C CYS A 18 -8.45 -29.52 33.61
N ARG A 19 -7.39 -30.18 33.10
CA ARG A 19 -7.02 -30.41 31.69
C ARG A 19 -5.98 -29.47 31.06
N TRP A 20 -4.74 -29.48 31.56
CA TRP A 20 -3.55 -29.31 30.70
C TRP A 20 -2.40 -30.22 31.18
N ALA A 21 -2.73 -31.47 31.53
CA ALA A 21 -1.76 -32.55 31.63
C ALA A 21 -1.97 -33.49 30.44
N CYS A 22 -1.23 -33.23 29.36
CA CYS A 22 -0.91 -34.21 28.30
C CYS A 22 0.29 -33.64 27.50
N LEU A 23 1.40 -33.47 28.21
CA LEU A 23 2.71 -33.14 27.68
C LEU A 23 3.61 -34.34 27.98
N ALA A 24 3.76 -35.21 26.98
CA ALA A 24 4.58 -36.43 26.88
C ALA A 24 3.74 -37.43 26.04
N GLU A 25 4.16 -38.14 25.01
CA GLU A 25 5.48 -38.45 24.46
C GLU A 25 5.16 -39.47 23.35
N ALA A 26 5.42 -39.14 22.07
CA ALA A 26 5.42 -40.08 20.94
C ALA A 26 5.77 -39.30 19.67
N ALA A 27 6.56 -39.76 18.72
CA ALA A 27 7.57 -40.79 18.62
C ALA A 27 8.23 -40.52 17.25
N LYS A 28 9.52 -40.82 17.17
CA LYS A 28 10.36 -40.77 15.97
C LYS A 28 9.77 -41.59 14.81
N ALA A 29 9.85 -41.09 13.58
CA ALA A 29 10.06 -41.91 12.37
C ALA A 29 10.41 -41.02 11.15
N ASP A 30 11.44 -41.44 10.44
CA ASP A 30 11.99 -40.90 9.20
C ASP A 30 10.97 -40.73 8.06
N ALA A 31 11.19 -39.73 7.20
CA ALA A 31 11.13 -39.91 5.74
C ALA A 31 11.75 -38.71 5.01
N ILE A 32 12.83 -39.00 4.31
CA ILE A 32 13.40 -38.23 3.21
C ILE A 32 12.31 -38.02 2.15
N CYS A 33 11.98 -36.77 1.83
CA CYS A 33 11.46 -36.35 0.54
C CYS A 33 12.02 -34.96 0.21
N ASP A 34 12.87 -34.95 -0.79
CA ASP A 34 13.19 -33.85 -1.69
C ASP A 34 11.92 -33.09 -2.15
N VAL A 35 12.11 -31.92 -2.76
CA VAL A 35 11.15 -31.04 -3.47
C VAL A 35 10.87 -29.69 -2.78
N ARG A 36 11.64 -28.70 -3.25
CA ARG A 36 11.28 -27.29 -3.51
C ARG A 36 11.06 -26.37 -2.31
N HIS A 37 11.91 -25.34 -2.28
CA HIS A 37 11.61 -24.02 -1.73
C HIS A 37 10.21 -23.57 -2.17
N PHE A 38 9.23 -23.65 -1.28
CA PHE A 38 7.95 -22.97 -1.45
C PHE A 38 7.71 -22.11 -0.24
N HIS A 39 7.68 -20.80 -0.50
CA HIS A 39 7.51 -19.75 0.49
C HIS A 39 6.31 -20.02 1.39
N HIS A 40 6.57 -19.87 2.69
CA HIS A 40 5.61 -19.81 3.77
C HIS A 40 4.54 -18.75 3.43
N ARG A 41 3.36 -19.16 2.96
CA ARG A 41 2.20 -18.27 2.81
C ARG A 41 1.70 -17.92 4.21
N SER A 42 2.13 -16.77 4.71
CA SER A 42 1.52 -16.13 5.86
C SER A 42 0.12 -15.64 5.49
N PHE A 43 -0.91 -16.29 6.03
CA PHE A 43 -2.27 -15.73 6.10
C PHE A 43 -2.31 -14.70 7.24
N GLY A 44 -1.83 -13.48 6.96
CA GLY A 44 -1.85 -12.36 7.89
C GLY A 44 -2.39 -11.12 7.19
N SER A 45 -3.30 -10.39 7.86
CA SER A 45 -3.85 -9.07 7.51
C SER A 45 -3.71 -8.65 6.05
N LYS A 46 -4.79 -8.77 5.26
CA LYS A 46 -4.85 -8.36 3.85
C LYS A 46 -4.75 -6.84 3.72
N THR A 47 -3.54 -6.30 3.84
CA THR A 47 -3.19 -5.03 3.23
C THR A 47 -2.90 -5.27 1.76
N MET A 48 -3.17 -4.27 0.94
CA MET A 48 -3.34 -4.33 -0.51
C MET A 48 -2.23 -3.54 -1.22
N ALA A 49 -1.90 -2.34 -0.73
CA ALA A 49 -0.69 -1.66 -1.17
C ALA A 49 0.54 -2.50 -0.80
N CYS A 50 1.50 -2.62 -1.70
CA CYS A 50 2.66 -3.47 -1.51
C CYS A 50 3.94 -2.87 -2.09
N VAL A 51 5.07 -3.43 -1.67
CA VAL A 51 6.36 -3.25 -2.35
C VAL A 51 6.49 -4.31 -3.44
N THR A 52 6.75 -3.88 -4.67
CA THR A 52 7.12 -4.73 -5.79
C THR A 52 8.60 -4.63 -6.06
N VAL A 53 9.22 -5.76 -6.40
CA VAL A 53 10.63 -5.80 -6.80
C VAL A 53 10.72 -5.47 -8.28
N ARG A 54 11.41 -4.39 -8.64
CA ARG A 54 11.64 -4.00 -10.04
C ARG A 54 12.84 -4.77 -10.58
N GLU A 55 12.60 -5.51 -11.65
CA GLU A 55 13.69 -6.03 -12.48
C GLU A 55 14.39 -4.87 -13.17
N ASN A 56 15.71 -4.82 -13.10
CA ASN A 56 16.48 -3.82 -13.83
C ASN A 56 16.71 -4.32 -15.27
N PRO A 57 16.12 -3.69 -16.30
CA PRO A 57 16.27 -4.15 -17.69
C PRO A 57 17.71 -4.09 -18.20
N GLY A 58 18.61 -3.39 -17.50
CA GLY A 58 20.06 -3.37 -17.77
C GLY A 58 20.87 -4.46 -17.06
N GLY A 59 20.22 -5.42 -16.38
CA GLY A 59 20.90 -6.47 -15.61
C GLY A 59 21.58 -5.99 -14.32
N GLY A 60 21.26 -4.77 -13.87
CA GLY A 60 21.69 -4.25 -12.57
C GLY A 60 20.92 -4.87 -11.41
N PRO A 61 21.26 -4.50 -10.15
CA PRO A 61 20.53 -5.00 -8.99
C PRO A 61 19.05 -4.64 -9.10
N GLU A 62 18.20 -5.60 -8.71
CA GLU A 62 16.77 -5.36 -8.51
C GLU A 62 16.57 -4.22 -7.50
N TYR A 63 15.54 -3.41 -7.71
CA TYR A 63 15.26 -2.27 -6.84
C TYR A 63 13.80 -2.23 -6.42
N GLU A 64 13.53 -1.82 -5.18
CA GLU A 64 12.18 -1.86 -4.63
C GLU A 64 11.34 -0.68 -5.11
N SER A 65 10.05 -0.95 -5.33
CA SER A 65 9.05 0.02 -5.77
C SER A 65 7.76 -0.19 -5.04
N TYR A 66 6.86 0.78 -5.12
CA TYR A 66 5.52 0.64 -4.60
C TYR A 66 4.54 0.29 -5.73
N ASN A 67 3.50 -0.46 -5.39
CA ASN A 67 2.37 -0.72 -6.28
C ASN A 67 1.07 -0.76 -5.49
N ALA A 68 -0.03 -0.48 -6.18
CA ALA A 68 -1.36 -0.72 -5.66
C ALA A 68 -1.82 -2.12 -6.06
N ASP A 69 -2.69 -2.73 -5.27
CA ASP A 69 -3.32 -4.01 -5.63
C ASP A 69 -4.55 -3.81 -6.51
N PHE A 70 -5.31 -2.73 -6.29
CA PHE A 70 -6.52 -2.39 -7.04
C PHE A 70 -6.47 -0.98 -7.60
N ARG A 71 -7.27 -0.74 -8.65
CA ARG A 71 -7.50 0.59 -9.21
C ARG A 71 -7.95 1.58 -8.13
N VAL A 72 -7.44 2.81 -8.22
CA VAL A 72 -7.78 3.95 -7.35
C VAL A 72 -8.37 5.08 -8.19
N GLY A 73 -9.45 5.70 -7.74
CA GLY A 73 -10.10 6.85 -8.40
C GLY A 73 -11.59 6.60 -8.67
N ARG A 74 -12.13 7.28 -9.69
CA ARG A 74 -13.55 7.23 -9.99
C ARG A 74 -14.01 5.83 -10.39
N ALA A 75 -15.11 5.36 -9.79
CA ALA A 75 -15.69 4.04 -10.06
C ALA A 75 -14.73 2.86 -9.80
N ALA A 76 -13.76 3.04 -8.91
CA ALA A 76 -12.85 1.98 -8.48
C ALA A 76 -13.19 1.50 -7.06
N ALA A 77 -12.61 0.36 -6.64
CA ALA A 77 -12.85 -0.21 -5.31
C ALA A 77 -12.32 0.69 -4.19
N ASN A 78 -11.30 1.52 -4.48
CA ASN A 78 -10.74 2.51 -3.56
C ASN A 78 -10.38 1.90 -2.20
N ARG A 79 -9.60 0.81 -2.23
CA ARG A 79 -9.08 0.20 -1.01
C ARG A 79 -8.22 1.22 -0.28
N LYS A 80 -8.44 1.31 1.03
CA LYS A 80 -7.98 2.44 1.85
C LYS A 80 -6.46 2.64 1.76
N ASP A 81 -5.70 1.56 1.80
CA ASP A 81 -4.24 1.52 1.65
C ASP A 81 -3.75 1.82 0.24
N ASP A 82 -4.40 1.31 -0.81
CA ASP A 82 -4.10 1.69 -2.19
C ASP A 82 -4.31 3.20 -2.40
N VAL A 83 -5.39 3.74 -1.84
CA VAL A 83 -5.69 5.18 -1.89
C VAL A 83 -4.64 5.98 -1.12
N MET A 84 -4.26 5.53 0.08
CA MET A 84 -3.19 6.18 0.86
C MET A 84 -1.87 6.21 0.09
N LEU A 85 -1.51 5.14 -0.62
CA LEU A 85 -0.30 5.12 -1.45
C LEU A 85 -0.37 6.21 -2.52
N VAL A 86 -1.47 6.28 -3.28
CA VAL A 86 -1.63 7.31 -4.33
C VAL A 86 -1.61 8.72 -3.73
N GLN A 87 -2.29 8.96 -2.61
CA GLN A 87 -2.29 10.25 -1.93
C GLN A 87 -0.89 10.64 -1.42
N ALA A 88 -0.14 9.70 -0.84
CA ALA A 88 1.21 9.93 -0.37
C ALA A 88 2.14 10.33 -1.53
N LEU A 89 2.06 9.62 -2.66
CA LEU A 89 2.84 9.95 -3.85
C LEU A 89 2.46 11.31 -4.45
N LEU A 90 1.18 11.64 -4.54
CA LEU A 90 0.72 12.96 -5.00
C LEU A 90 1.19 14.07 -4.05
N ARG A 91 1.17 13.83 -2.72
CA ARG A 91 1.70 14.76 -1.72
C ARG A 91 3.20 14.98 -1.89
N MET A 92 3.97 13.92 -2.19
CA MET A 92 5.39 14.03 -2.51
C MET A 92 5.63 14.96 -3.68
N VAL A 93 4.87 14.79 -4.76
CA VAL A 93 5.04 15.59 -5.98
C VAL A 93 4.63 17.05 -5.78
N TYR A 94 3.43 17.31 -5.25
CA TYR A 94 2.86 18.65 -5.29
C TYR A 94 3.11 19.52 -4.08
N ILE A 95 3.38 18.90 -2.93
CA ILE A 95 3.42 19.60 -1.64
C ILE A 95 4.84 19.57 -1.09
N GLN A 96 5.45 18.39 -1.06
CA GLN A 96 6.75 18.20 -0.42
C GLN A 96 7.93 18.41 -1.38
N GLY A 97 7.74 18.15 -2.67
CA GLY A 97 8.69 18.37 -3.76
C GLY A 97 8.29 19.56 -4.65
N PHE A 98 7.49 20.47 -4.11
CA PHE A 98 6.97 21.63 -4.81
C PHE A 98 8.06 22.43 -5.53
N ASP A 99 7.93 22.52 -6.85
CA ASP A 99 8.69 23.43 -7.69
C ASP A 99 7.71 24.35 -8.46
N PRO A 100 7.62 25.65 -8.11
CA PRO A 100 6.69 26.58 -8.75
C PRO A 100 7.00 26.83 -10.23
N LYS A 101 8.20 26.49 -10.70
CA LYS A 101 8.60 26.59 -12.11
C LYS A 101 8.72 25.22 -12.78
N GLY A 102 8.38 24.16 -12.06
CA GLY A 102 8.48 22.78 -12.52
C GLY A 102 7.32 22.36 -13.41
N GLU A 103 7.53 21.26 -14.12
CA GLU A 103 6.53 20.62 -14.99
C GLU A 103 5.27 20.15 -14.23
N TYR A 104 5.41 19.89 -12.92
CA TYR A 104 4.35 19.42 -12.02
C TYR A 104 4.00 20.45 -10.95
N ALA A 105 3.63 21.67 -11.38
CA ALA A 105 3.09 22.68 -10.48
C ALA A 105 1.76 22.20 -9.85
N PRO A 106 1.49 22.51 -8.57
CA PRO A 106 0.26 22.12 -7.89
C PRO A 106 -0.98 22.81 -8.48
N LEU A 107 -2.14 22.28 -8.13
CA LEU A 107 -3.41 22.96 -8.44
C LEU A 107 -3.44 24.32 -7.71
N PRO A 108 -3.70 25.42 -8.44
CA PRO A 108 -3.86 26.73 -7.81
C PRO A 108 -5.07 26.71 -6.87
N ASP A 109 -4.93 27.36 -5.72
CA ASP A 109 -5.99 27.56 -4.71
C ASP A 109 -6.57 26.27 -4.10
N GLU A 110 -5.89 25.15 -4.28
CA GLU A 110 -6.36 23.85 -3.80
C GLU A 110 -5.74 23.50 -2.45
N PRO A 111 -6.52 22.95 -1.49
CA PRO A 111 -5.96 22.51 -0.22
C PRO A 111 -4.93 21.39 -0.41
N ASP A 112 -4.06 21.26 0.59
CA ASP A 112 -3.10 20.17 0.71
C ASP A 112 -3.82 18.81 0.62
N ILE A 113 -3.21 17.87 -0.10
CA ILE A 113 -3.74 16.52 -0.23
C ILE A 113 -3.45 15.72 1.05
N MET A 114 -4.51 15.35 1.74
CA MET A 114 -4.44 14.53 2.95
C MET A 114 -4.25 13.05 2.58
N VAL A 115 -3.45 12.34 3.39
CA VAL A 115 -3.23 10.88 3.25
C VAL A 115 -4.17 10.13 4.19
N ASP A 116 -5.46 10.15 3.90
CA ASP A 116 -6.53 9.59 4.75
C ASP A 116 -7.09 8.25 4.22
N GLY A 117 -6.74 7.88 2.99
CA GLY A 117 -7.24 6.71 2.29
C GLY A 117 -8.66 6.87 1.74
N ILE A 118 -9.15 8.10 1.59
CA ILE A 118 -10.48 8.43 1.06
C ILE A 118 -10.33 9.17 -0.28
N VAL A 119 -10.94 8.62 -1.33
CA VAL A 119 -11.03 9.31 -2.62
C VAL A 119 -12.13 10.36 -2.57
N GLY A 120 -11.78 11.53 -2.03
CA GLY A 120 -12.62 12.72 -2.06
C GLY A 120 -12.44 13.55 -3.35
N PRO A 121 -13.19 14.66 -3.49
CA PRO A 121 -13.08 15.58 -4.63
C PRO A 121 -11.66 16.13 -4.83
N ILE A 122 -10.94 16.41 -3.74
CA ILE A 122 -9.56 16.91 -3.76
C ILE A 122 -8.63 15.85 -4.37
N THR A 123 -8.62 14.63 -3.83
CA THR A 123 -7.84 13.50 -4.37
C THR A 123 -8.14 13.29 -5.85
N GLN A 124 -9.41 13.36 -6.24
CA GLN A 124 -9.83 13.19 -7.62
C GLN A 124 -9.30 14.28 -8.55
N ARG A 125 -9.30 15.55 -8.11
CA ARG A 125 -8.73 16.68 -8.85
C ARG A 125 -7.23 16.53 -9.03
N TYR A 126 -6.49 16.15 -7.98
CA TYR A 126 -5.04 15.91 -8.09
C TYR A 126 -4.70 14.76 -9.05
N ILE A 127 -5.47 13.66 -9.04
CA ILE A 127 -5.31 12.56 -10.01
C ILE A 127 -5.49 13.07 -11.45
N MET A 128 -6.54 13.85 -11.69
CA MET A 128 -6.81 14.40 -13.03
C MET A 128 -5.72 15.38 -13.47
N HIS A 129 -5.33 16.30 -12.58
CA HIS A 129 -4.32 17.31 -12.82
C HIS A 129 -2.98 16.68 -13.17
N PHE A 130 -2.55 15.67 -12.40
CA PHE A 130 -1.33 14.92 -12.69
C PHE A 130 -1.35 14.29 -14.08
N LYS A 131 -2.45 13.63 -14.43
CA LYS A 131 -2.55 12.95 -15.73
C LYS A 131 -2.58 13.95 -16.88
N ASP A 132 -3.19 15.10 -16.69
CA ASP A 132 -3.20 16.16 -17.69
C ASP A 132 -1.79 16.75 -17.88
N GLN A 133 -1.07 17.04 -16.79
CA GLN A 133 0.33 17.51 -16.85
C GLN A 133 1.24 16.48 -17.52
N ALA A 134 1.17 15.21 -17.13
CA ALA A 134 1.95 14.15 -17.74
C ALA A 134 1.63 13.98 -19.24
N ARG A 135 0.38 14.17 -19.66
CA ARG A 135 0.02 14.16 -21.10
C ARG A 135 0.57 15.36 -21.84
N ARG A 136 0.56 16.56 -21.24
CA ARG A 136 1.19 17.77 -21.80
C ARG A 136 2.71 17.62 -21.93
N ALA A 137 3.32 16.86 -21.01
CA ALA A 137 4.73 16.44 -21.05
C ALA A 137 5.02 15.38 -22.15
N GLY A 138 4.02 14.97 -22.93
CA GLY A 138 4.18 13.98 -24.01
C GLY A 138 4.09 12.52 -23.55
N VAL A 139 3.72 12.25 -22.30
CA VAL A 139 3.54 10.87 -21.80
C VAL A 139 2.17 10.33 -22.24
N PRO A 140 2.10 9.22 -22.99
CA PRO A 140 0.84 8.68 -23.47
C PRO A 140 0.08 7.97 -22.34
N LEU A 141 -0.75 8.73 -21.62
CA LEU A 141 -1.65 8.25 -20.58
C LEU A 141 -3.11 8.27 -21.03
N TYR A 142 -3.88 7.30 -20.55
CA TYR A 142 -5.32 7.27 -20.79
C TYR A 142 -6.03 8.38 -19.99
N PRO A 143 -6.92 9.19 -20.59
CA PRO A 143 -7.57 10.34 -19.94
C PRO A 143 -8.76 9.93 -19.06
N ASP A 144 -8.60 8.91 -18.22
CA ASP A 144 -9.57 8.60 -17.17
C ASP A 144 -9.23 9.25 -15.83
N GLN A 145 -10.17 9.12 -14.90
CA GLN A 145 -10.12 9.67 -13.55
C GLN A 145 -9.54 8.66 -12.54
N CYS A 146 -8.70 7.72 -13.01
CA CYS A 146 -8.19 6.61 -12.23
C CYS A 146 -6.67 6.44 -12.36
N MET A 147 -6.11 5.78 -11.36
CA MET A 147 -4.77 5.22 -11.31
C MET A 147 -4.89 3.70 -11.31
N ASP A 148 -4.40 3.08 -12.39
CA ASP A 148 -4.36 1.63 -12.51
C ASP A 148 -3.10 1.06 -11.84
N PRO A 149 -3.21 -0.11 -11.17
CA PRO A 149 -2.06 -0.81 -10.65
C PRO A 149 -1.17 -1.27 -11.81
N ILE A 150 0.14 -1.35 -11.55
CA ILE A 150 1.10 -1.79 -12.55
C ILE A 150 0.98 -3.32 -12.65
N ARG A 151 0.77 -3.82 -13.87
CA ARG A 151 0.49 -5.25 -14.10
C ARG A 151 1.71 -6.15 -13.93
N HIS A 152 2.87 -5.66 -14.32
CA HIS A 152 4.13 -6.36 -14.20
C HIS A 152 5.03 -5.59 -13.23
N SER A 153 6.04 -6.24 -12.67
CA SER A 153 6.98 -5.61 -11.73
C SER A 153 7.77 -4.42 -12.34
N ASN A 154 7.60 -4.15 -13.63
CA ASN A 154 8.18 -3.02 -14.35
C ASN A 154 7.21 -1.81 -14.43
N PRO A 155 7.52 -0.66 -13.82
CA PRO A 155 6.71 0.57 -13.89
C PRO A 155 6.68 1.25 -15.27
N GLN A 156 7.56 0.84 -16.18
CA GLN A 156 7.54 1.25 -17.58
C GLN A 156 6.67 0.33 -18.44
N SER A 157 6.09 -0.73 -17.85
CA SER A 157 5.15 -1.57 -18.57
C SER A 157 4.01 -0.75 -19.15
N VAL A 158 3.65 -1.12 -20.36
CA VAL A 158 2.50 -0.59 -21.07
C VAL A 158 1.33 -1.52 -20.87
N SER A 159 0.14 -0.95 -20.79
CA SER A 159 -1.09 -1.72 -20.83
C SER A 159 -1.16 -2.51 -22.14
N THR A 160 -1.39 -3.82 -22.04
CA THR A 160 -1.45 -4.72 -23.21
C THR A 160 -2.55 -4.34 -24.19
N ILE A 161 -3.64 -3.73 -23.70
CA ILE A 161 -4.80 -3.36 -24.52
C ILE A 161 -4.59 -2.04 -25.24
N ARG A 162 -3.97 -1.04 -24.60
CA ARG A 162 -3.93 0.34 -25.11
C ARG A 162 -2.54 0.80 -25.50
N ASN A 163 -1.51 -0.01 -25.24
CA ASN A 163 -0.10 0.32 -25.44
C ASN A 163 0.30 1.66 -24.79
N GLN A 164 -0.29 1.96 -23.63
CA GLN A 164 -0.08 3.18 -22.86
C GLN A 164 0.53 2.86 -21.50
N ARG A 165 1.41 3.73 -20.99
CA ARG A 165 2.04 3.56 -19.68
C ARG A 165 1.00 3.60 -18.57
N TYR A 166 1.24 2.87 -17.48
CA TYR A 166 0.42 2.98 -16.27
C TYR A 166 0.64 4.34 -15.60
N ALA A 167 -0.44 5.07 -15.33
CA ALA A 167 -0.35 6.38 -14.68
C ALA A 167 0.32 6.30 -13.31
N LEU A 168 0.12 5.21 -12.56
CA LEU A 168 0.82 4.95 -11.30
C LEU A 168 2.33 4.80 -11.49
N GLY A 169 2.77 4.12 -12.55
CA GLY A 169 4.19 3.99 -12.89
C GLY A 169 4.86 5.35 -13.14
N VAL A 170 4.19 6.23 -13.87
CA VAL A 170 4.65 7.60 -14.10
C VAL A 170 4.66 8.40 -12.79
N LEU A 171 3.64 8.25 -11.96
CA LEU A 171 3.58 8.94 -10.66
C LEU A 171 4.73 8.53 -9.73
N LEU A 172 5.09 7.25 -9.71
CA LEU A 172 6.24 6.77 -8.94
C LEU A 172 7.54 7.40 -9.41
N GLU A 173 7.79 7.43 -10.73
CA GLU A 173 9.01 8.07 -11.29
C GLU A 173 9.10 9.55 -10.94
N VAL A 174 7.98 10.26 -11.00
CA VAL A 174 7.92 11.69 -10.67
C VAL A 174 8.09 11.91 -9.17
N ALA A 175 7.47 11.09 -8.32
CA ALA A 175 7.61 11.17 -6.87
C ALA A 175 9.04 10.85 -6.41
N GLU A 176 9.66 9.81 -6.98
CA GLU A 176 11.05 9.41 -6.74
C GLU A 176 12.01 10.54 -7.11
N ARG A 177 11.78 11.23 -8.24
CA ARG A 177 12.56 12.40 -8.65
C ARG A 177 12.32 13.61 -7.75
N ALA A 178 11.08 13.85 -7.35
CA ALA A 178 10.69 15.01 -6.56
C ALA A 178 11.24 14.93 -5.13
N ARG A 179 11.18 13.74 -4.50
CA ARG A 179 11.59 13.49 -3.11
C ARG A 179 12.21 12.11 -2.93
N PRO A 180 13.45 11.88 -3.41
CA PRO A 180 14.11 10.57 -3.32
C PRO A 180 14.34 10.10 -1.87
N ASP A 181 14.58 11.05 -0.96
CA ASP A 181 14.77 10.83 0.47
C ASP A 181 13.52 10.24 1.13
N LEU A 182 12.35 10.80 0.81
CA LEU A 182 11.08 10.37 1.39
C LEU A 182 10.49 9.17 0.66
N PHE A 183 10.74 9.06 -0.65
CA PHE A 183 10.32 7.93 -1.46
C PHE A 183 10.98 6.63 -0.98
N SER A 184 12.30 6.62 -0.75
CA SER A 184 13.03 5.44 -0.29
C SER A 184 12.68 5.02 1.15
N THR A 185 12.26 5.96 1.99
CA THR A 185 11.94 5.72 3.41
C THR A 185 10.44 5.62 3.69
N LEU A 186 9.58 5.60 2.66
CA LEU A 186 8.12 5.64 2.80
C LEU A 186 7.53 4.62 3.81
N PRO A 187 7.98 3.35 3.90
CA PRO A 187 7.47 2.37 4.87
C PRO A 187 7.84 2.66 6.33
N GLU A 188 8.85 3.51 6.54
CA GLU A 188 9.45 3.81 7.84
C GLU A 188 9.17 5.25 8.27
N HIS A 189 8.85 6.13 7.32
CA HIS A 189 8.69 7.55 7.54
C HIS A 189 7.56 7.86 8.53
N LYS A 190 7.83 8.75 9.48
CA LYS A 190 6.93 9.06 10.60
C LYS A 190 5.59 9.67 10.17
N ASP A 191 5.59 10.43 9.08
CA ASP A 191 4.39 11.11 8.57
C ASP A 191 3.55 10.20 7.67
N THR A 192 4.05 9.00 7.35
CA THR A 192 3.28 7.99 6.63
C THR A 192 2.29 7.33 7.59
N PRO A 193 0.98 7.27 7.26
CA PRO A 193 0.00 6.60 8.12
C PRO A 193 0.41 5.16 8.44
N GLU A 194 0.23 4.74 9.69
CA GLU A 194 0.61 3.39 10.17
C GLU A 194 0.00 2.27 9.32
N MET A 195 -1.22 2.47 8.81
CA MET A 195 -1.88 1.51 7.92
C MET A 195 -1.10 1.33 6.60
N LEU A 196 -0.67 2.42 5.98
CA LEU A 196 0.13 2.39 4.76
C LEU A 196 1.51 1.79 5.05
N ARG A 197 2.16 2.18 6.15
CA ARG A 197 3.46 1.59 6.56
C ARG A 197 3.40 0.08 6.70
N ARG A 198 2.33 -0.46 7.32
CA ARG A 198 2.12 -1.91 7.42
C ARG A 198 1.90 -2.55 6.06
N ALA A 199 1.18 -1.88 5.17
CA ALA A 199 0.93 -2.36 3.82
C ALA A 199 2.22 -2.50 3.02
N LEU A 200 3.06 -1.46 3.03
CA LEU A 200 4.32 -1.42 2.30
C LEU A 200 5.39 -2.37 2.85
N ARG A 201 5.18 -3.02 4.00
CA ARG A 201 6.06 -4.11 4.45
C ARG A 201 5.82 -5.42 3.70
N GLN A 202 4.68 -5.55 3.01
CA GLN A 202 4.38 -6.73 2.22
C GLN A 202 5.06 -6.63 0.86
N ARG A 203 5.81 -7.68 0.50
CA ARG A 203 6.44 -7.81 -0.82
C ARG A 203 5.61 -8.72 -1.73
N ARG A 204 5.37 -8.29 -2.97
CA ARG A 204 4.64 -9.08 -3.98
C ARG A 204 5.25 -8.88 -5.36
N GLY A 205 5.10 -9.88 -6.23
CA GLY A 205 5.54 -9.77 -7.64
C GLY A 205 4.53 -9.07 -8.54
N GLU A 206 3.24 -9.21 -8.26
CA GLU A 206 2.15 -8.66 -9.07
C GLU A 206 1.00 -8.13 -8.20
N ALA A 207 0.22 -7.20 -8.75
CA ALA A 207 -0.96 -6.66 -8.10
C ALA A 207 -2.08 -7.70 -8.04
N GLN A 208 -2.79 -7.77 -6.92
CA GLN A 208 -3.85 -8.76 -6.71
C GLN A 208 -5.01 -8.66 -7.72
N GLN A 209 -5.25 -7.48 -8.31
CA GLN A 209 -6.23 -7.34 -9.40
C GLN A 209 -5.91 -8.21 -10.63
N TYR A 210 -4.65 -8.65 -10.79
CA TYR A 210 -4.21 -9.47 -11.92
C TYR A 210 -3.82 -10.91 -11.55
N GLY A 211 -3.62 -11.20 -10.26
CA GLY A 211 -3.36 -12.55 -9.77
C GLY A 211 -4.63 -13.40 -9.78
N GLY A 212 -4.60 -14.49 -10.57
CA GLY A 212 -5.65 -15.52 -10.61
C GLY A 212 -5.55 -16.52 -9.47
#